data_AF-A0A2K3JY44-F1
#
_entry.id   AF-A0A2K3JY44-F1
#
_cell.length_a   1.000
_cell.length_b   1.000
_cell.length_c   1.000
_cell.angle_alpha   90.00
_cell.angle_beta   90.00
_cell.angle_gamma   90.00
#
_symmetry.space_group_name_H-M   'P 1'
#
loop_
_entity.id
_entity.type
_entity.pdbx_description
1 polymer ?
#
loop_
_entity_poly.entity_id
_entity_poly.type
_entity_poly.pdbx_seq_one_letter_code
_entity_poly.pdbx_strand_id
1 'polypeptide(L)' 'MRMNYYPPCPQPEKVIGLTKHSDPVGVTILLQLNEVEGLQIKKNCMWLPIKPLPNAFIVNIGDMLE' A
#
# COMPACT_ATOMS: atom_id res chain seq x y z
N MET A 1 10.90 -10.31 -2.45
CA MET A 1 9.66 -10.44 -1.66
C MET A 1 9.79 -9.61 -0.40
N ARG A 2 8.78 -8.81 -0.05
CA ARG A 2 8.78 -7.96 1.15
C ARG A 2 7.56 -8.33 1.99
N MET A 3 7.77 -8.69 3.25
CA MET A 3 6.70 -8.92 4.23
C MET A 3 6.66 -7.73 5.19
N ASN A 4 5.49 -7.13 5.35
CA ASN A 4 5.33 -5.94 6.19
C ASN A 4 4.42 -6.28 7.39
N TYR A 5 4.82 -5.81 8.57
CA TYR A 5 4.00 -5.83 9.78
C TYR A 5 3.90 -4.42 10.33
N TYR A 6 2.68 -3.89 10.41
CA TYR A 6 2.40 -2.54 10.89
C TYR A 6 1.68 -2.65 12.25
N PRO A 7 2.39 -2.50 13.39
CA PRO A 7 1.77 -2.60 14.70
C PRO A 7 0.83 -1.42 14.98
N PRO A 8 -0.13 -1.57 15.92
CA PRO A 8 -0.90 -0.43 16.42
C PRO A 8 0.03 0.69 16.90
N CYS A 9 -0.27 1.92 16.50
CA CYS A 9 0.48 3.10 16.89
C CYS A 9 -0.38 4.01 17.79
N PRO A 10 0.12 4.48 18.94
CA PRO A 10 -0.64 5.38 19.81
C PRO A 10 -0.73 6.82 19.26
N GLN A 11 0.12 7.20 18.30
CA GLN A 11 0.17 8.53 17.68
C GLN A 11 0.29 8.43 16.15
N PRO A 12 -0.70 7.81 15.47
CA PRO A 12 -0.63 7.53 14.03
C PRO A 12 -0.58 8.81 13.17
N GLU A 13 -0.95 9.96 13.71
CA GLU A 13 -0.84 11.26 13.05
C GLU A 13 0.59 11.82 12.97
N LYS A 14 1.54 11.24 13.73
CA LYS A 14 2.94 11.70 13.79
C LYS A 14 3.91 10.84 13.00
N VAL A 15 3.49 9.65 12.57
CA VAL A 15 4.34 8.67 11.90
C VAL A 15 3.60 8.05 10.72
N ILE A 16 4.31 7.32 9.86
CA ILE A 16 3.72 6.58 8.75
C ILE A 16 4.26 5.15 8.75
N GLY A 17 3.40 4.18 8.44
CA GLY A 17 3.83 2.78 8.33
C GLY A 17 4.87 2.57 7.23
N LEU A 18 4.65 3.18 6.07
CA LEU A 18 5.58 3.20 4.94
C LEU A 18 5.52 4.55 4.25
N THR A 19 6.67 5.21 4.07
CA THR A 19 6.75 6.51 3.41
C THR A 19 6.21 6.44 1.98
N LYS A 20 5.56 7.52 1.52
CA LYS A 20 5.12 7.68 0.12
C LYS A 20 6.26 7.37 -0.87
N HIS A 21 5.99 6.54 -1.87
CA HIS A 21 6.92 6.15 -2.92
C HIS A 21 6.15 5.67 -4.15
N SER A 22 6.84 5.57 -5.28
CA SER A 22 6.49 4.67 -6.39
C SER A 22 7.32 3.39 -6.28
N ASP A 23 6.84 2.32 -6.91
CA ASP A 23 7.58 1.06 -6.94
C ASP A 23 8.63 1.10 -8.04
N PRO A 24 9.92 0.86 -7.75
CA PRO A 24 10.98 0.96 -8.76
C PRO A 24 11.03 -0.26 -9.72
N VAL A 25 10.15 -1.25 -9.54
CA VAL A 25 10.12 -2.49 -10.33
C VAL A 25 9.05 -2.40 -11.43
N GLY A 26 8.90 -3.45 -12.26
CA GLY A 26 7.87 -3.45 -13.30
C GLY A 26 6.44 -3.63 -12.77
N VAL A 27 6.19 -4.75 -12.08
CA VAL A 27 4.86 -5.09 -11.53
C VAL A 27 5.00 -5.51 -10.09
N THR A 28 4.15 -4.95 -9.23
CA THR A 28 3.98 -5.39 -7.84
C THR A 28 2.66 -6.13 -7.70
N ILE A 29 2.68 -7.28 -7.03
CA ILE A 29 1.51 -8.07 -6.66
C ILE A 29 1.47 -8.17 -5.14
N LEU A 30 0.46 -7.55 -4.52
CA LEU A 30 0.33 -7.40 -3.08
C LEU A 30 -0.87 -8.20 -2.55
N LEU A 31 -0.63 -8.99 -1.51
CA LEU A 31 -1.67 -9.64 -0.70
C LEU A 31 -1.80 -8.93 0.65
N GLN A 32 -3.01 -8.51 1.01
CA GLN A 32 -3.30 -8.04 2.36
C GLN A 32 -3.73 -9.22 3.23
N LEU A 33 -2.99 -9.50 4.31
CA LEU A 33 -3.17 -10.71 5.12
C LEU A 33 -4.34 -10.64 6.11
N ASN A 34 -4.83 -9.44 6.40
CA ASN A 34 -5.93 -9.23 7.34
C ASN A 34 -6.86 -8.10 6.85
N GLU A 35 -7.92 -7.85 7.60
CA GLU A 35 -8.95 -6.87 7.25
C GLU A 35 -8.60 -5.44 7.71
N VAL A 36 -7.39 -5.21 8.25
CA VAL A 36 -6.97 -3.88 8.72
C VAL A 36 -6.60 -3.02 7.51
N GLU A 37 -7.35 -1.94 7.29
CA GLU A 37 -7.10 -0.99 6.22
C GLU A 37 -5.85 -0.13 6.51
N GLY A 38 -5.10 0.24 5.45
CA GLY A 38 -3.89 1.06 5.61
C GLY A 38 -3.20 1.44 4.30
N LEU A 39 -3.40 0.68 3.22
CA LEU A 39 -2.88 1.05 1.91
C LEU A 39 -3.65 2.24 1.33
N GLN A 40 -2.91 3.24 0.85
CA GLN A 40 -3.46 4.39 0.14
C GLN A 40 -2.67 4.64 -1.15
N ILE A 41 -3.35 5.09 -2.19
CA ILE A 41 -2.75 5.54 -3.45
C ILE A 41 -3.00 7.03 -3.66
N LYS A 42 -2.10 7.71 -4.38
CA LYS A 42 -2.29 9.11 -4.74
C LYS A 42 -2.87 9.23 -6.14
N LYS A 43 -4.07 9.80 -6.28
CA LYS A 43 -4.73 10.09 -7.56
C LYS A 43 -5.25 11.52 -7.56
N ASN A 44 -4.96 12.29 -8.62
CA ASN A 44 -5.39 13.69 -8.74
C ASN A 44 -5.05 14.52 -7.49
N CYS A 45 -3.82 14.39 -6.99
CA CYS A 45 -3.31 15.03 -5.77
C CYS A 45 -4.01 14.64 -4.45
N MET A 46 -4.94 13.68 -4.47
CA MET A 46 -5.63 13.19 -3.27
C MET A 46 -5.19 11.76 -2.93
N TRP A 47 -5.15 11.46 -1.63
CA TRP A 47 -4.93 10.10 -1.14
C TRP A 47 -6.26 9.35 -1.08
N LEU A 48 -6.31 8.20 -1.74
CA LEU A 48 -7.47 7.32 -1.79
C LEU A 48 -7.14 6.02 -1.06
N PRO A 49 -7.97 5.58 -0.09
CA PRO A 49 -7.78 4.29 0.55
C PRO A 49 -8.10 3.16 -0.43
N ILE A 50 -7.34 2.08 -0.34
CA ILE A 50 -7.62 0.84 -1.07
C ILE A 50 -8.16 -0.19 -0.09
N LYS A 51 -9.38 -0.66 -0.36
CA LYS A 51 -9.98 -1.79 0.34
C LYS A 51 -9.84 -3.04 -0.53
N PRO A 52 -9.00 -4.02 -0.16
CA PRO A 52 -8.90 -5.26 -0.91
C PRO A 52 -10.24 -6.00 -0.94
N LEU A 53 -10.56 -6.60 -2.09
CA LEU A 53 -11.66 -7.55 -2.17
C LEU A 53 -11.27 -8.88 -1.50
N PRO A 54 -12.22 -9.64 -0.94
CA PRO A 54 -11.95 -11.00 -0.49
C PRO A 54 -11.33 -11.84 -1.61
N ASN A 55 -10.28 -12.61 -1.28
CA ASN A 55 -9.55 -13.47 -2.22
C ASN A 55 -8.92 -12.74 -3.43
N ALA A 56 -8.60 -11.46 -3.30
CA ALA A 56 -7.96 -10.68 -4.36
C ALA A 56 -6.54 -10.25 -4.00
N PHE A 57 -5.72 -10.09 -5.04
CA PHE A 57 -4.47 -9.35 -4.97
C PHE A 57 -4.69 -7.91 -5.45
N ILE A 58 -3.90 -7.00 -4.90
CA ILE A 58 -3.75 -5.65 -5.44
C ILE A 58 -2.54 -5.67 -6.38
N VAL A 59 -2.71 -5.17 -7.60
CA VAL A 59 -1.63 -5.10 -8.59
C VAL A 59 -1.41 -3.65 -8.96
N ASN A 60 -0.15 -3.22 -9.02
CA ASN A 60 0.22 -1.92 -9.57
C ASN A 60 1.42 -2.04 -10.50
N ILE A 61 1.48 -1.07 -11.42
CA ILE A 61 2.61 -0.83 -12.30
C ILE A 61 3.62 0.02 -11.54
N GLY A 62 4.90 -0.31 -11.69
CA GLY A 62 5.99 0.49 -11.16
C GLY A 62 6.80 1.13 -12.28
N ASP A 63 7.82 1.90 -11.88
CA ASP A 63 8.53 2.87 -12.71
C ASP A 63 9.20 2.25 -13.95
N MET A 64 9.52 0.95 -13.94
CA MET A 64 10.12 0.27 -15.10
C MET A 64 9.14 0.05 -16.26
N LEU A 65 7.83 0.11 -16.01
CA LEU A 65 6.77 -0.13 -16.99
C LEU A 65 5.92 1.12 -17.28
N GLU A 66 6.17 2.23 -16.59
CA GLU A 66 5.63 3.56 -16.96
C GLU A 66 6.24 4.03 -18.30
#